data_AF-A0A512IIX1-F1
#
_entry.id   AF-A0A512IIX1-F1
#
_cell.length_a   1.000
_cell.length_b   1.000
_cell.length_c   1.000
_cell.angle_alpha   90.00
_cell.angle_beta   90.00
_cell.angle_gamma   90.00
#
_symmetry.space_group_name_H-M   'P 1'
#
loop_
_entity.id
_entity.type
_entity.pdbx_description
1 polymer ?
#
loop_
_entity_poly.entity_id
_entity_poly.type
_entity_poly.pdbx_seq_one_letter_code
_entity_poly.pdbx_strand_id
1 'polypeptide(L)'
;MTAENPVRRTKTAREVAQSVGCHPRTVQRAVAEPRDEFIKRSRARQDLALELKNAGLKYREIADRLGCSEKAAQNLVQRARDRHKLTSVT
;
A
#
# COMPACT_ATOMS: atom_id res chain seq x y z
N MET A 1 -13.62 -9.57 8.22
CA MET A 1 -13.02 -8.43 7.49
C MET A 1 -13.98 -7.26 7.59
N THR A 2 -13.61 -6.22 8.33
CA THR A 2 -14.45 -5.02 8.53
C THR A 2 -13.96 -3.89 7.63
N ALA A 3 -14.86 -3.00 7.20
CA ALA A 3 -14.56 -1.92 6.26
C ALA A 3 -13.55 -0.92 6.85
N GLU A 4 -12.55 -0.56 6.04
CA GLU A 4 -11.47 0.40 6.39
C GLU A 4 -12.00 1.83 6.63
N ASN A 5 -13.20 2.15 6.13
CA ASN A 5 -13.91 3.38 6.45
C ASN A 5 -15.43 3.10 6.59
N PRO A 6 -15.94 2.95 7.83
CA PRO A 6 -17.33 2.58 8.08
C PRO A 6 -18.25 3.80 7.97
N VAL A 7 -18.45 4.28 6.75
CA VAL A 7 -19.47 5.28 6.42
C VAL A 7 -20.71 4.59 5.87
N ARG A 8 -21.91 5.12 6.17
CA ARG A 8 -23.16 4.68 5.53
C ARG A 8 -23.03 4.89 4.03
N ARG A 9 -22.90 3.80 3.28
CA ARG A 9 -22.88 3.84 1.81
C ARG A 9 -24.29 4.19 1.34
N THR A 10 -24.43 5.31 0.65
CA THR A 10 -25.69 5.73 0.04
C THR A 10 -26.04 4.88 -1.17
N LYS A 11 -25.03 4.30 -1.85
CA LYS A 11 -25.19 3.33 -2.94
C LYS A 11 -24.12 2.24 -2.93
N THR A 12 -24.48 1.02 -3.31
CA THR A 12 -23.55 -0.10 -3.47
C THR A 12 -22.84 -0.07 -4.83
N ALA A 13 -21.67 -0.72 -4.95
CA ALA A 13 -20.97 -0.84 -6.24
C ALA A 13 -21.86 -1.51 -7.32
N ARG A 14 -22.81 -2.36 -6.90
CA ARG A 14 -23.80 -3.00 -7.77
C ARG A 14 -24.85 -2.00 -8.28
N GLU A 15 -25.33 -1.11 -7.42
CA GLU A 15 -26.29 -0.06 -7.78
C GLU A 15 -25.67 0.99 -8.70
N VAL A 16 -24.43 1.40 -8.42
CA VAL A 16 -23.67 2.28 -9.31
C VAL A 16 -23.52 1.61 -10.67
N ALA A 17 -23.08 0.35 -10.69
CA ALA A 17 -22.91 -0.42 -11.92
C ALA A 17 -24.19 -0.53 -12.76
N GLN A 18 -25.34 -0.79 -12.13
CA GLN A 18 -26.65 -0.76 -12.79
C GLN A 18 -27.00 0.61 -13.37
N SER A 19 -26.72 1.70 -12.64
CA SER A 19 -27.04 3.07 -13.09
C SER A 19 -26.22 3.53 -14.31
N VAL A 20 -24.99 3.03 -14.46
CA VAL A 20 -24.10 3.37 -15.59
C VAL A 20 -24.06 2.28 -16.66
N GLY A 21 -24.88 1.23 -16.54
CA GLY A 21 -24.95 0.12 -17.50
C GLY A 21 -23.66 -0.71 -17.60
N CYS A 22 -22.82 -0.73 -16.56
CA CYS A 22 -21.55 -1.46 -16.56
C CYS A 22 -21.57 -2.61 -15.54
N HIS A 23 -20.63 -3.55 -15.65
CA HIS A 23 -20.53 -4.65 -14.69
C HIS A 23 -19.95 -4.14 -13.35
N PRO A 24 -20.38 -4.64 -12.18
CA PRO A 24 -19.83 -4.22 -10.87
C PRO A 24 -18.30 -4.29 -10.74
N ARG A 25 -17.67 -5.25 -11.44
CA ARG A 25 -16.21 -5.34 -11.56
C ARG A 25 -15.59 -4.11 -12.23
N THR A 26 -16.27 -3.47 -13.19
CA THR A 26 -15.80 -2.25 -13.85
C THR A 26 -15.78 -1.08 -12.87
N VAL A 27 -16.84 -0.91 -12.08
CA VAL A 27 -16.88 0.14 -11.03
C VAL A 27 -15.80 -0.11 -9.99
N GLN A 28 -15.61 -1.35 -9.55
CA GLN A 28 -14.54 -1.71 -8.62
C GLN A 28 -13.15 -1.41 -9.18
N ARG A 29 -12.91 -1.70 -10.48
CA ARG A 29 -11.65 -1.36 -11.15
C ARG A 29 -11.47 0.15 -11.35
N ALA A 30 -12.54 0.88 -11.61
CA ALA A 30 -12.51 2.33 -11.78
C ALA A 30 -12.23 3.08 -10.47
N VAL A 31 -12.67 2.51 -9.33
CA VAL A 31 -12.40 3.04 -7.98
C VAL A 31 -11.05 2.54 -7.44
N ALA A 32 -10.55 1.40 -7.91
CA ALA A 32 -9.27 0.86 -7.48
C ALA A 32 -8.11 1.72 -7.98
N GLU A 33 -7.13 1.96 -7.09
CA GLU A 33 -5.86 2.58 -7.47
C GLU A 33 -5.21 1.74 -8.59
N PRO A 34 -4.74 2.37 -9.69
CA PRO A 34 -4.01 1.67 -10.74
C PRO A 34 -2.85 0.85 -10.16
N ARG A 35 -2.66 -0.36 -10.67
CA ARG A 35 -1.67 -1.32 -10.14
C ARG A 35 -0.27 -0.71 -10.07
N ASP A 36 0.11 0.06 -11.08
CA ASP A 36 1.44 0.68 -11.18
C ASP A 36 1.63 1.78 -10.14
N GLU A 37 0.59 2.59 -9.88
CA GLU A 37 0.62 3.63 -8.84
C GLU A 37 0.71 3.01 -7.44
N PHE A 38 -0.05 1.93 -7.19
CA PHE A 38 0.10 1.16 -5.95
C PHE A 38 1.53 0.62 -5.76
N ILE A 39 2.14 0.09 -6.83
CA ILE A 39 3.52 -0.44 -6.78
C ILE A 39 4.50 0.69 -6.51
N LYS A 40 4.38 1.83 -7.20
CA LYS A 40 5.24 3.01 -6.97
C LYS A 40 5.15 3.49 -5.53
N ARG A 41 3.94 3.71 -5.00
CA ARG A 41 3.72 4.13 -3.61
C ARG A 41 4.28 3.12 -2.60
N SER A 42 4.08 1.83 -2.85
CA SER A 42 4.60 0.76 -2.01
C SER A 42 6.14 0.71 -2.03
N ARG A 43 6.77 0.91 -3.19
CA ARG A 43 8.23 1.00 -3.33
C ARG A 43 8.78 2.21 -2.59
N ALA A 44 8.22 3.39 -2.83
CA ALA A 44 8.62 4.63 -2.15
C ALA A 44 8.57 4.49 -0.62
N ARG A 45 7.52 3.85 -0.09
CA ARG A 45 7.41 3.59 1.36
C ARG A 45 8.47 2.61 1.88
N GLN A 46 8.85 1.63 1.07
CA GLN A 46 9.91 0.66 1.41
C GLN A 46 11.30 1.32 1.35
N ASP A 47 11.54 2.14 0.33
CA ASP A 47 12.79 2.89 0.18
C ASP A 47 13.00 3.86 1.34
N LEU A 48 11.96 4.63 1.71
CA LEU A 48 12.00 5.52 2.87
C LEU A 48 12.30 4.75 4.18
N ALA A 49 11.69 3.59 4.38
CA ALA A 49 11.99 2.76 5.55
C ALA A 49 13.46 2.30 5.58
N LEU A 50 14.02 1.94 4.42
CA LEU A 50 15.41 1.53 4.28
C LEU A 50 16.37 2.71 4.51
N GLU A 51 16.07 3.89 3.97
CA GLU A 51 16.84 5.12 4.18
C GLU A 51 16.90 5.47 5.66
N LEU A 52 15.75 5.47 6.36
CA LEU A 52 15.70 5.71 7.79
C LEU A 52 16.51 4.65 8.57
N LYS A 53 16.49 3.40 8.10
CA LYS A 53 17.29 2.35 8.72
C LYS A 53 18.79 2.57 8.51
N ASN A 54 19.20 2.99 7.33
CA ASN A 54 20.58 3.31 7.00
C ASN A 54 21.07 4.56 7.74
N ALA A 55 20.18 5.50 8.03
CA ALA A 55 20.43 6.65 8.90
C ALA A 55 20.58 6.28 10.39
N GLY A 56 20.44 5.00 10.75
CA GLY A 56 20.70 4.48 12.10
C GLY A 56 19.48 4.37 13.01
N LEU A 57 18.27 4.70 12.54
CA LEU A 57 17.07 4.62 13.37
C LEU A 57 16.73 3.17 13.78
N LYS A 58 16.13 3.02 14.96
CA LYS A 58 15.56 1.76 15.43
C LYS A 58 14.22 1.52 14.75
N TYR A 59 13.81 0.25 14.66
CA TYR A 59 12.56 -0.12 13.97
C TYR A 59 11.32 0.51 14.59
N ARG A 60 11.32 0.71 15.91
CA ARG A 60 10.26 1.43 16.62
C ARG A 60 10.12 2.89 16.18
N GLU A 61 11.24 3.62 16.05
CA GLU A 61 11.23 5.02 15.59
C GLU A 61 10.81 5.14 14.12
N ILE A 62 11.23 4.17 13.30
CA ILE A 62 10.80 4.07 11.90
C ILE A 62 9.30 3.81 11.82
N ALA A 63 8.78 2.92 12.66
CA ALA A 63 7.35 2.60 12.76
C ALA A 63 6.53 3.82 13.18
N ASP A 64 7.00 4.57 14.17
CA ASP A 64 6.35 5.81 14.62
C ASP A 64 6.30 6.85 13.48
N ARG A 65 7.41 7.06 12.76
CA ARG A 65 7.44 7.96 11.59
C ARG A 65 6.52 7.51 10.45
N LEU A 66 6.41 6.21 10.23
CA LEU A 66 5.62 5.63 9.14
C LEU A 66 4.17 5.36 9.50
N GLY A 67 3.76 5.63 10.76
CA GLY A 67 2.43 5.32 11.28
C GLY A 67 2.08 3.84 11.16
N CYS A 68 3.01 2.94 11.47
CA CYS A 68 2.81 1.49 11.39
C CYS A 68 3.35 0.76 12.63
N SER A 69 3.20 -0.56 12.67
CA SER A 69 3.80 -1.36 13.75
C SER A 69 5.30 -1.58 13.52
N GLU A 70 6.06 -1.84 14.59
CA GLU A 70 7.49 -2.16 14.51
C GLU A 70 7.78 -3.33 13.56
N LYS A 71 6.93 -4.37 13.61
CA LYS A 71 7.02 -5.51 12.69
C LYS A 71 6.78 -5.11 11.24
N ALA A 72 5.83 -4.19 10.99
CA ALA A 72 5.59 -3.68 9.65
C ALA A 72 6.80 -2.87 9.13
N ALA A 73 7.41 -2.03 9.97
CA ALA A 73 8.64 -1.31 9.63
C ALA A 73 9.79 -2.27 9.29
N GLN A 74 9.99 -3.32 10.08
CA GLN A 74 10.99 -4.37 9.79
C GLN A 74 10.74 -5.01 8.40
N ASN A 75 9.49 -5.37 8.11
CA ASN A 75 9.13 -6.00 6.83
C ASN A 75 9.33 -5.05 5.65
N LEU A 76 9.09 -3.74 5.82
CA LEU A 76 9.32 -2.74 4.77
C LEU A 76 10.80 -2.65 4.42
N VAL A 77 11.68 -2.60 5.42
CA VAL A 77 13.14 -2.60 5.25
C VAL A 77 13.61 -3.88 4.56
N GLN A 78 13.11 -5.04 5.00
CA GLN A 78 13.50 -6.32 4.44
C GLN A 78 13.14 -6.42 2.95
N ARG A 79 11.91 -6.02 2.58
CA ARG A 79 11.46 -6.00 1.18
C ARG A 79 12.27 -5.05 0.31
N ALA A 80 12.68 -3.89 0.83
CA ALA A 80 13.57 -2.98 0.13
C ALA A 80 14.93 -3.65 -0.14
N ARG A 81 15.54 -4.28 0.88
CA ARG A 81 16.81 -5.00 0.74
C ARG A 81 16.74 -6.13 -0.27
N ASP A 82 15.70 -6.94 -0.22
CA ASP A 82 15.53 -8.07 -1.14
C ASP A 82 15.35 -7.59 -2.58
N ARG A 83 14.62 -6.48 -2.78
CA ARG A 83 14.54 -5.81 -4.08
C ARG A 83 15.92 -5.33 -4.55
N HIS A 84 16.68 -4.64 -3.70
CA HIS A 84 18.01 -4.15 -4.04
C HIS A 84 18.98 -5.28 -4.40
N LYS A 85 18.94 -6.40 -3.67
CA LYS A 85 19.72 -7.61 -3.97
C LYS A 85 19.37 -8.18 -5.34
N LEU A 86 18.08 -8.27 -5.67
CA LEU A 86 17.66 -8.74 -7.00
C LEU A 86 18.23 -7.86 -8.11
N THR A 87 18.22 -6.54 -7.92
CA THR A 87 18.73 -5.59 -8.91
C THR A 87 20.26 -5.57 -9.04
N SER A 88 21.01 -5.99 -8.02
CA SER A 88 22.48 -6.04 -8.08
C SER A 88 23.06 -7.38 -8.52
N VAL A 89 22.21 -8.41 -8.66
CA VAL A 89 22.59 -9.74 -9.19
C VAL A 89 22.35 -9.86 -10.70
N THR A 90 21.71 -8.86 -11.32
CA THR A 90 21.45 -8.79 -12.77
C THR A 90 22.39 -7.78 -13.42
#